data_AF-A0A2Z2NS15-F1
#
_entry.id   AF-A0A2Z2NS15-F1
#
_cell.length_a   1.000
_cell.length_b   1.000
_cell.length_c   1.000
_cell.angle_alpha   90.00
_cell.angle_beta   90.00
_cell.angle_gamma   90.00
#
_symmetry.space_group_name_H-M   'P 1'
#
loop_
_entity.id
_entity.type
_entity.pdbx_description
1 polymer ?
#
loop_
_entity_poly.entity_id
_entity_poly.type
_entity_poly.pdbx_seq_one_letter_code
_entity_poly.pdbx_strand_id
1 'polypeptide(L)'
;MSTKDVQVGVKGRPAWYLPAQVCLLLVLAFSLSSCQTITRISCNQKNWTKAGQKDGKAGKVSEVSFQEHFDKCSAAGSDADEAAYMTGYRSGLGNFCTLDNGLEQATQGFENKNICLSVMGPDFDNGFAQGLAVLCSASGGQRFGMSGGTYRGSCPAGTEQEFLTSYLNAINLALPQSMQDIATLEEKRDSLDSEIDLLETLVSYQDKELKSAEAAESKAFKDLVKQQRSTYKSDLSSRQSEKWKTESDLDEAEKKRENLQKMQQQWQIELDS
;
A
#
# COMPACT_ATOMS: atom_id res chain seq x y z
N MET A 1 -32.91 58.48 52.68
CA MET A 1 -33.05 57.22 51.94
C MET A 1 -31.82 57.03 51.07
N SER A 2 -31.36 55.79 51.03
CA SER A 2 -30.08 55.28 50.52
C SER A 2 -29.92 55.34 49.00
N THR A 3 -28.68 55.51 48.52
CA THR A 3 -27.99 54.75 47.44
C THR A 3 -26.61 55.42 47.19
N LYS A 4 -25.49 54.95 47.76
CA LYS A 4 -24.56 53.87 47.33
C LYS A 4 -23.91 54.07 45.95
N ASP A 5 -22.68 54.60 45.98
CA ASP A 5 -21.67 54.51 44.93
C ASP A 5 -21.07 53.09 44.86
N VAL A 6 -20.91 52.57 43.64
CA VAL A 6 -20.20 51.31 43.36
C VAL A 6 -18.93 51.65 42.55
N GLN A 7 -17.77 51.46 43.18
CA GLN A 7 -16.46 51.49 42.53
C GLN A 7 -16.11 50.07 42.05
N VAL A 8 -15.82 49.91 40.76
CA VAL A 8 -15.34 48.64 40.18
C VAL A 8 -13.81 48.68 40.11
N GLY A 9 -13.16 47.94 41.01
CA GLY A 9 -11.72 47.73 41.00
C GLY A 9 -11.28 46.68 39.96
N VAL A 10 -10.31 47.05 39.13
CA VAL A 10 -9.67 46.21 38.12
C VAL A 10 -8.75 45.18 38.81
N LYS A 11 -8.93 43.88 38.52
CA LYS A 11 -7.98 42.81 38.91
C LYS A 11 -7.09 42.45 37.72
N GLY A 12 -5.77 42.46 37.96
CA GLY A 12 -4.71 42.17 36.99
C GLY A 12 -4.67 40.71 36.52
N ARG A 13 -4.08 40.49 35.34
CA ARG A 13 -3.92 39.19 34.67
C ARG A 13 -2.60 38.52 35.06
N PRO A 14 -2.54 37.18 35.25
CA PRO A 14 -1.33 36.46 35.64
C PRO A 14 -0.32 36.26 34.50
N ALA A 15 0.95 36.18 34.87
CA ALA A 15 2.14 36.33 34.04
C ALA A 15 2.70 35.02 33.43
N TRP A 16 1.87 34.17 32.82
CA TRP A 16 2.34 32.90 32.21
C TRP A 16 1.87 32.69 30.75
N TYR A 17 1.47 33.75 30.06
CA TYR A 17 1.16 33.66 28.63
C TYR A 17 2.41 33.94 27.81
N LEU A 18 3.15 32.88 27.44
CA LEU A 18 4.09 32.95 26.32
C LEU A 18 3.26 33.23 25.05
N PRO A 19 3.58 34.28 24.27
CA PRO A 19 2.76 34.67 23.12
C PRO A 19 2.80 33.58 22.05
N ALA A 20 1.66 33.32 21.41
CA ALA A 20 1.50 32.34 20.34
C ALA A 20 2.53 32.49 19.19
N GLN A 21 3.09 33.69 19.04
CA GLN A 21 4.21 34.01 18.14
C GLN A 21 5.48 33.19 18.41
N VAL A 22 5.77 32.85 19.67
CA VAL A 22 6.98 32.08 20.06
C VAL A 22 6.81 30.59 19.75
N CYS A 23 5.61 30.05 19.91
CA CYS A 23 5.29 28.69 19.49
C CYS A 23 5.35 28.53 17.96
N LEU A 24 4.86 29.53 17.20
CA LEU A 24 4.91 29.53 15.74
C LEU A 24 6.35 29.52 15.21
N LEU A 25 7.26 30.27 15.84
CA LEU A 25 8.68 30.31 15.47
C LEU A 25 9.44 29.03 15.83
N LEU A 26 9.08 28.35 16.93
CA LEU A 26 9.67 27.06 17.32
C LEU A 26 9.22 25.91 16.41
N VAL A 27 7.97 25.91 15.94
CA VAL A 27 7.46 24.94 14.96
C VAL A 27 8.09 25.15 13.57
N LEU A 28 8.33 26.41 13.18
CA LEU A 28 9.02 26.75 11.93
C LEU A 28 10.52 26.40 11.96
N ALA A 29 11.17 26.49 13.12
CA ALA A 29 12.57 26.11 13.29
C ALA A 29 12.79 24.58 13.28
N PHE A 30 11.78 23.79 13.68
CA PHE A 30 11.87 22.33 13.73
C PHE A 30 11.57 21.65 12.38
N SER A 31 11.09 22.39 11.38
CA SER A 31 10.67 21.85 10.07
C SER A 31 11.80 21.82 9.02
N LEU A 32 13.02 22.28 9.34
CA LEU A 32 14.15 22.37 8.40
C LEU A 32 15.19 21.23 8.53
N SER A 33 14.98 20.24 9.39
CA SER A 33 15.92 19.14 9.63
C SER A 33 15.50 17.80 9.02
N SER A 34 14.75 17.81 7.93
CA SER A 34 14.57 16.62 7.08
C SER A 34 15.60 16.63 5.95
N CYS A 35 16.88 16.51 6.30
CA CYS A 35 17.92 16.21 5.31
C CYS A 35 17.82 14.72 4.98
N GLN A 36 16.93 14.34 4.05
CA GLN A 36 17.12 13.07 3.36
C GLN A 36 18.39 13.21 2.53
N THR A 37 19.49 12.66 3.04
CA THR A 37 20.68 12.41 2.24
C THR A 37 20.30 11.40 1.17
N ILE A 38 19.79 11.88 0.03
CA ILE A 38 19.80 11.10 -1.20
C ILE A 38 21.28 10.86 -1.50
N THR A 39 21.75 9.67 -1.18
CA THR A 39 23.07 9.20 -1.57
C THR A 39 23.08 9.14 -3.10
N ARG A 40 23.50 10.22 -3.75
CA ARG A 40 23.72 10.24 -5.19
C ARG A 40 24.90 9.32 -5.48
N ILE A 41 24.62 8.10 -5.93
CA ILE A 41 25.65 7.20 -6.43
C ILE A 41 26.14 7.78 -7.76
N SER A 42 27.45 7.98 -7.91
CA SER A 42 28.03 8.35 -9.19
C SER A 42 27.73 7.26 -10.23
N CYS A 43 27.40 7.61 -11.47
CA CYS A 43 27.14 6.63 -12.53
C CYS A 43 28.29 5.60 -12.70
N ASN A 44 29.52 6.00 -12.38
CA ASN A 44 30.72 5.15 -12.41
C ASN A 44 30.75 4.02 -11.37
N GLN A 45 30.01 4.17 -10.28
CA GLN A 45 29.97 3.17 -9.21
C GLN A 45 28.86 2.14 -9.41
N LYS A 46 28.01 2.35 -10.42
CA LYS A 46 26.86 1.50 -10.70
C LYS A 46 27.29 0.28 -11.51
N ASN A 47 26.82 -0.89 -11.09
CA ASN A 47 26.93 -2.10 -11.91
C ASN A 47 25.80 -2.13 -12.95
N TRP A 48 26.08 -1.57 -14.14
CA TRP A 48 25.12 -1.46 -15.24
C TRP A 48 24.61 -2.82 -15.72
N THR A 49 25.47 -3.84 -15.80
CA THR A 49 25.06 -5.20 -16.16
C THR A 49 24.05 -5.79 -15.18
N LYS A 50 24.27 -5.66 -13.87
CA LYS A 50 23.30 -6.15 -12.86
C LYS A 50 21.98 -5.38 -12.92
N ALA A 51 22.02 -4.07 -13.16
CA ALA A 51 20.81 -3.26 -13.33
C ALA A 51 20.01 -3.74 -14.55
N GLY A 52 20.67 -3.90 -15.70
CA GLY A 52 20.06 -4.44 -16.90
C GLY A 52 19.48 -5.83 -16.69
N GLN A 53 20.24 -6.76 -16.09
CA GLN A 53 19.77 -8.12 -15.82
C GLN A 53 18.51 -8.14 -14.96
N LYS A 54 18.44 -7.29 -13.94
CA LYS A 54 17.25 -7.15 -13.09
C LYS A 54 16.05 -6.64 -13.88
N ASP A 55 16.23 -5.61 -14.71
CA ASP A 55 15.14 -5.03 -15.49
C ASP A 55 14.66 -5.96 -16.60
N GLY A 56 15.57 -6.66 -17.27
CA GLY A 56 15.25 -7.67 -18.28
C GLY A 56 14.50 -8.86 -17.68
N LYS A 57 14.94 -9.35 -16.51
CA LYS A 57 14.21 -10.40 -15.78
C LYS A 57 12.81 -9.95 -15.34
N ALA A 58 12.64 -8.65 -15.07
CA ALA A 58 11.36 -8.07 -14.70
C ALA A 58 10.48 -7.69 -15.91
N GLY A 59 10.94 -7.93 -17.14
CA GLY A 59 10.19 -7.60 -18.36
C GLY A 59 9.87 -6.12 -18.51
N LYS A 60 10.76 -5.24 -18.07
CA LYS A 60 10.63 -3.80 -18.28
C LYS A 60 11.11 -3.41 -19.67
N VAL A 61 10.62 -2.31 -20.22
CA VAL A 61 11.16 -1.76 -21.48
C VAL A 61 12.55 -1.18 -21.20
N SER A 62 13.55 -1.61 -21.97
CA SER A 62 14.97 -1.23 -21.75
C SER A 62 15.20 0.27 -21.79
N GLU A 63 14.62 0.95 -22.79
CA GLU A 63 14.82 2.40 -23.01
C GLU A 63 14.37 3.21 -21.79
N VAL A 64 13.12 2.99 -21.36
CA VAL A 64 12.53 3.68 -20.20
C VAL A 64 13.32 3.38 -18.93
N SER A 65 13.68 2.11 -18.72
CA SER A 65 14.37 1.68 -17.50
C SER A 65 15.80 2.24 -17.44
N PHE A 66 16.51 2.23 -18.58
CA PHE A 66 17.84 2.81 -18.68
C PHE A 66 17.81 4.31 -18.40
N GLN A 67 16.84 5.03 -18.96
CA GLN A 67 16.69 6.47 -18.70
C GLN A 67 16.42 6.77 -17.22
N GLU A 68 15.50 6.04 -16.56
CA GLU A 68 15.26 6.18 -15.12
C GLU A 68 16.53 5.95 -14.28
N HIS A 69 17.35 4.99 -14.73
CA HIS A 69 18.61 4.64 -14.11
C HIS A 69 19.67 5.73 -14.31
N PHE A 70 19.67 6.37 -15.48
CA PHE A 70 20.56 7.46 -15.86
C PHE A 70 20.21 8.75 -15.11
N ASP A 71 18.94 9.14 -15.07
CA ASP A 71 18.45 10.37 -14.43
C ASP A 71 18.77 10.41 -12.93
N LYS A 72 18.79 9.24 -12.29
CA LYS A 72 19.15 9.12 -10.86
C LYS A 72 20.64 9.35 -10.58
N CYS A 73 21.52 9.25 -11.58
CA CYS A 73 22.97 9.37 -11.40
C CYS A 73 23.63 10.52 -12.18
N SER A 74 22.96 11.13 -13.17
CA SER A 74 23.52 12.12 -14.13
C SER A 74 23.82 13.52 -13.59
N ALA A 75 23.79 13.72 -12.27
CA ALA A 75 23.98 15.03 -11.62
C ALA A 75 25.32 15.74 -11.90
N ALA A 76 26.32 15.03 -12.42
CA ALA A 76 27.59 15.58 -12.87
C ALA A 76 28.17 14.68 -13.98
N GLY A 77 28.29 15.19 -15.21
CA GLY A 77 29.04 14.61 -16.35
C GLY A 77 29.05 13.07 -16.48
N SER A 78 28.22 12.52 -17.35
CA SER A 78 27.85 11.09 -17.38
C SER A 78 28.85 10.12 -18.01
N ASP A 79 29.14 9.03 -17.30
CA ASP A 79 29.83 7.80 -17.76
C ASP A 79 28.89 6.57 -17.71
N ALA A 80 27.62 6.72 -18.09
CA ALA A 80 26.68 5.59 -18.07
C ALA A 80 27.06 4.54 -19.13
N ASP A 81 27.20 3.28 -18.73
CA ASP A 81 27.57 2.19 -19.62
C ASP A 81 26.32 1.46 -20.16
N GLU A 82 25.76 2.02 -21.23
CA GLU A 82 24.59 1.45 -21.92
C GLU A 82 24.88 0.06 -22.48
N ALA A 83 26.10 -0.18 -22.98
CA ALA A 83 26.48 -1.47 -23.53
C ALA A 83 26.50 -2.57 -22.44
N ALA A 84 27.05 -2.26 -21.27
CA ALA A 84 27.02 -3.15 -20.11
C ALA A 84 25.59 -3.37 -19.62
N TYR A 85 24.75 -2.33 -19.59
CA TYR A 85 23.32 -2.44 -19.27
C TYR A 85 22.60 -3.39 -20.22
N MET A 86 22.72 -3.18 -21.53
CA MET A 86 22.03 -3.98 -22.55
C MET A 86 22.51 -5.44 -22.56
N THR A 87 23.79 -5.68 -22.28
CA THR A 87 24.32 -7.04 -22.09
C THR A 87 23.60 -7.76 -20.95
N GLY A 88 23.49 -7.10 -19.80
CA GLY A 88 22.75 -7.62 -18.66
C GLY A 88 21.27 -7.82 -18.98
N TYR A 89 20.64 -6.83 -19.60
CA TYR A 89 19.22 -6.83 -19.95
C TYR A 89 18.84 -8.01 -20.84
N ARG A 90 19.62 -8.29 -21.90
CA ARG A 90 19.41 -9.46 -22.75
C ARG A 90 19.54 -10.79 -21.99
N SER A 91 20.50 -10.87 -21.06
CA SER A 91 20.64 -12.03 -20.17
C SER A 91 19.43 -12.19 -19.23
N GLY A 92 18.92 -11.08 -18.69
CA GLY A 92 17.71 -11.06 -17.86
C GLY A 92 16.47 -11.52 -18.63
N LEU A 93 16.29 -11.05 -19.86
CA LEU A 93 15.16 -11.39 -20.73
C LEU A 93 15.01 -12.89 -20.95
N GLY A 94 16.10 -13.67 -20.97
CA GLY A 94 15.99 -15.14 -21.08
C GLY A 94 15.15 -15.80 -19.98
N ASN A 95 14.98 -15.15 -18.82
CA ASN A 95 14.11 -15.64 -17.75
C ASN A 95 12.66 -15.13 -17.87
N PHE A 96 12.45 -14.00 -18.55
CA PHE A 96 11.14 -13.39 -18.75
C PHE A 96 10.46 -13.94 -20.01
N CYS A 97 11.20 -14.08 -21.10
CA CYS A 97 10.72 -14.54 -22.39
C CYS A 97 10.68 -16.06 -22.42
N THR A 98 9.78 -16.62 -21.64
CA THR A 98 9.48 -18.05 -21.57
C THR A 98 8.02 -18.27 -21.92
N LEU A 99 7.68 -19.49 -22.34
CA LEU A 99 6.30 -19.88 -22.61
C LEU A 99 5.40 -19.68 -21.38
N ASP A 100 5.83 -20.20 -20.23
CA ASP A 100 5.04 -20.14 -18.99
C ASP A 100 4.78 -18.69 -18.56
N ASN A 101 5.80 -17.83 -18.62
CA ASN A 101 5.62 -16.43 -18.26
C ASN A 101 4.75 -15.69 -19.29
N GLY A 102 4.85 -16.01 -20.59
CA GLY A 102 3.92 -15.47 -21.60
C GLY A 102 2.47 -15.77 -21.26
N LEU A 103 2.17 -17.03 -20.91
CA LEU A 103 0.83 -17.45 -20.49
C LEU A 103 0.37 -16.71 -19.24
N GLU A 104 1.22 -16.65 -18.21
CA GLU A 104 0.92 -15.94 -16.96
C GLU A 104 0.61 -14.46 -17.22
N GLN A 105 1.47 -13.75 -17.97
CA GLN A 105 1.30 -12.33 -18.27
C GLN A 105 -0.04 -12.05 -18.95
N ALA A 106 -0.39 -12.85 -19.97
CA ALA A 106 -1.66 -12.70 -20.67
C ALA A 106 -2.87 -12.98 -19.76
N THR A 107 -2.82 -14.01 -18.91
CA THR A 107 -3.92 -14.30 -17.97
C THR A 107 -4.11 -13.25 -16.88
N GLN A 108 -3.06 -12.48 -16.56
CA GLN A 108 -3.13 -11.33 -15.65
C GLN A 108 -3.65 -10.05 -16.32
N GLY A 109 -3.94 -10.09 -17.62
CA GLY A 109 -4.45 -8.95 -18.37
C GLY A 109 -3.36 -7.94 -18.78
N PHE A 110 -2.09 -8.35 -18.75
CA PHE A 110 -1.02 -7.53 -19.29
C PHE A 110 -1.02 -7.56 -20.82
N GLU A 111 -0.54 -6.47 -21.41
CA GLU A 111 -0.27 -6.39 -22.85
C GLU A 111 1.11 -6.96 -23.17
N ASN A 112 1.26 -7.53 -24.36
CA ASN A 112 2.57 -7.95 -24.86
C ASN A 112 3.38 -6.71 -25.24
N LYS A 113 4.42 -6.41 -24.46
CA LYS A 113 5.31 -5.26 -24.67
C LYS A 113 6.27 -5.46 -25.86
N ASN A 114 6.26 -6.63 -26.50
CA ASN A 114 7.12 -6.99 -27.62
C ASN A 114 8.63 -6.78 -27.34
N ILE A 115 9.05 -7.05 -26.10
CA ILE A 115 10.44 -6.88 -25.64
C ILE A 115 11.32 -8.11 -25.87
N CYS A 116 10.74 -9.23 -26.27
CA CYS A 116 11.45 -10.49 -26.46
C CYS A 116 12.22 -10.52 -27.78
N LEU A 117 13.48 -10.98 -27.71
CA LEU A 117 14.35 -11.10 -28.88
C LEU A 117 13.92 -12.27 -29.77
N SER A 118 14.27 -12.24 -31.07
CA SER A 118 13.86 -13.23 -32.07
C SER A 118 14.06 -14.71 -31.68
N VAL A 119 15.04 -15.05 -30.84
CA VAL A 119 15.30 -16.45 -30.45
C VAL A 119 14.32 -16.95 -29.38
N MET A 120 13.87 -16.07 -28.48
CA MET A 120 13.02 -16.39 -27.32
C MET A 120 11.59 -15.84 -27.45
N GLY A 121 11.38 -14.90 -28.37
CA GLY A 121 10.07 -14.33 -28.70
C GLY A 121 9.02 -15.38 -29.04
N PRO A 122 9.30 -16.35 -29.93
CA PRO A 122 8.29 -17.34 -30.32
C PRO A 122 7.70 -18.14 -29.14
N ASP A 123 8.53 -18.55 -28.16
CA ASP A 123 8.04 -19.28 -26.98
C ASP A 123 7.13 -18.41 -26.12
N PHE A 124 7.56 -17.18 -25.82
CA PHE A 124 6.76 -16.21 -25.07
C PHE A 124 5.45 -15.88 -25.78
N ASP A 125 5.49 -15.59 -27.08
CA ASP A 125 4.33 -15.22 -27.88
C ASP A 125 3.31 -16.37 -27.97
N ASN A 126 3.78 -17.62 -28.09
CA ASN A 126 2.92 -18.79 -28.03
C ASN A 126 2.24 -18.95 -26.67
N GLY A 127 3.00 -18.76 -25.57
CA GLY A 127 2.43 -18.75 -24.22
C GLY A 127 1.40 -17.63 -24.04
N PHE A 128 1.74 -16.43 -24.48
CA PHE A 128 0.89 -15.25 -24.39
C PHE A 128 -0.43 -15.43 -25.17
N ALA A 129 -0.37 -16.00 -26.37
CA ALA A 129 -1.56 -16.33 -27.14
C ALA A 129 -2.45 -17.36 -26.42
N GLN A 130 -1.86 -18.38 -25.78
CA GLN A 130 -2.61 -19.35 -24.97
C GLN A 130 -3.27 -18.68 -23.76
N GLY A 131 -2.54 -17.81 -23.05
CA GLY A 131 -3.09 -17.07 -21.92
C GLY A 131 -4.20 -16.11 -22.32
N LEU A 132 -4.10 -15.46 -23.49
CA LEU A 132 -5.18 -14.63 -24.03
C LEU A 132 -6.41 -15.47 -24.36
N ALA A 133 -6.26 -16.67 -24.93
CA ALA A 133 -7.40 -17.55 -25.16
C ALA A 133 -8.13 -17.92 -23.85
N VAL A 134 -7.41 -18.02 -22.74
CA VAL A 134 -7.99 -18.27 -21.41
C VAL A 134 -8.67 -17.02 -20.85
N LEU A 135 -8.01 -15.86 -20.90
CA LEU A 135 -8.54 -14.60 -20.39
C LEU A 135 -9.75 -14.14 -21.22
N CYS A 136 -9.60 -14.08 -22.53
CA CYS A 136 -10.57 -13.53 -23.50
C CYS A 136 -11.66 -14.55 -23.85
N SER A 137 -12.30 -15.07 -22.82
CA SER A 137 -13.49 -15.93 -22.88
C SER A 137 -14.52 -15.41 -21.89
N ALA A 138 -15.79 -15.80 -22.00
CA ALA A 138 -16.80 -15.46 -20.98
C ALA A 138 -16.36 -15.85 -19.56
N SER A 139 -15.85 -17.08 -19.40
CA SER A 139 -15.36 -17.59 -18.12
C SER A 139 -14.16 -16.79 -17.60
N GLY A 140 -13.26 -16.36 -18.50
CA GLY A 140 -12.12 -15.52 -18.14
C GLY A 140 -12.55 -14.13 -17.69
N GLY A 141 -13.46 -13.49 -18.43
CA GLY A 141 -14.07 -12.21 -18.06
C GLY A 141 -14.74 -12.26 -16.69
N GLN A 142 -15.54 -13.29 -16.43
CA GLN A 142 -16.20 -13.45 -15.14
C GLN A 142 -15.19 -13.54 -13.98
N ARG A 143 -14.18 -14.42 -14.09
CA ARG A 143 -13.17 -14.58 -13.04
C ARG A 143 -12.37 -13.30 -12.82
N PHE A 144 -11.93 -12.66 -13.91
CA PHE A 144 -11.12 -11.44 -13.88
C PHE A 144 -11.91 -10.25 -13.32
N GLY A 145 -13.22 -10.18 -13.59
CA GLY A 145 -14.12 -9.17 -13.02
C GLY A 145 -14.33 -9.37 -11.52
N MET A 146 -14.59 -10.61 -11.08
CA MET A 146 -14.78 -10.93 -9.66
C MET A 146 -13.51 -10.69 -8.81
N SER A 147 -12.33 -10.91 -9.40
CA SER A 147 -11.06 -10.63 -8.72
C SER A 147 -10.76 -9.13 -8.63
N GLY A 148 -11.50 -8.27 -9.35
CA GLY A 148 -11.17 -6.85 -9.46
C GLY A 148 -9.94 -6.61 -10.32
N GLY A 149 -9.70 -7.45 -11.34
CA GLY A 149 -8.61 -7.28 -12.30
C GLY A 149 -8.76 -5.99 -13.11
N THR A 150 -7.65 -5.37 -13.50
CA THR A 150 -7.65 -4.17 -14.36
C THR A 150 -7.56 -4.59 -15.81
N TYR A 151 -8.65 -4.46 -16.57
CA TYR A 151 -8.64 -4.77 -17.99
C TYR A 151 -8.13 -3.59 -18.81
N ARG A 152 -7.22 -3.87 -19.76
CA ARG A 152 -6.48 -2.86 -20.54
C ARG A 152 -6.68 -2.98 -22.05
N GLY A 153 -7.74 -3.66 -22.50
CA GLY A 153 -7.95 -3.88 -23.94
C GLY A 153 -6.97 -4.91 -24.53
N SER A 154 -6.58 -5.92 -23.73
CA SER A 154 -5.63 -6.94 -24.18
C SER A 154 -6.26 -8.00 -25.09
N CYS A 155 -7.59 -8.08 -25.16
CA CYS A 155 -8.29 -9.06 -25.98
C CYS A 155 -8.37 -8.64 -27.46
N PRO A 156 -8.23 -9.58 -28.40
CA PRO A 156 -8.53 -9.34 -29.81
C PRO A 156 -9.99 -8.94 -30.02
N ALA A 157 -10.25 -8.11 -31.04
CA ALA A 157 -11.59 -7.59 -31.36
C ALA A 157 -12.68 -8.69 -31.49
N GLY A 158 -12.32 -9.90 -31.93
CA GLY A 158 -13.26 -11.01 -32.08
C GLY A 158 -13.71 -11.68 -30.77
N THR A 159 -12.99 -11.48 -29.66
CA THR A 159 -13.28 -12.12 -28.36
C THR A 159 -13.52 -11.12 -27.23
N GLU A 160 -13.17 -9.85 -27.45
CA GLU A 160 -13.28 -8.79 -26.45
C GLU A 160 -14.73 -8.54 -26.00
N GLN A 161 -15.71 -8.55 -26.92
CA GLN A 161 -17.10 -8.30 -26.56
C GLN A 161 -17.67 -9.36 -25.59
N GLU A 162 -17.36 -10.64 -25.82
CA GLU A 162 -17.79 -11.75 -24.96
C GLU A 162 -17.13 -11.65 -23.57
N PHE A 163 -15.83 -11.33 -23.56
CA PHE A 163 -15.09 -11.05 -22.34
C PHE A 163 -15.71 -9.89 -21.55
N LEU A 164 -15.89 -8.72 -22.18
CA LEU A 164 -16.37 -7.49 -21.53
C LEU A 164 -17.77 -7.68 -20.95
N THR A 165 -18.66 -8.38 -21.66
CA THR A 165 -20.00 -8.70 -21.17
C THR A 165 -19.93 -9.47 -19.85
N SER A 166 -19.12 -10.52 -19.79
CA SER A 166 -18.98 -11.36 -18.60
C SER A 166 -18.21 -10.66 -17.47
N TYR A 167 -17.22 -9.84 -17.84
CA TYR A 167 -16.41 -9.03 -16.94
C TYR A 167 -17.23 -7.96 -16.21
N LEU A 168 -18.04 -7.18 -16.94
CA LEU A 168 -18.91 -6.17 -16.35
C LEU A 168 -20.00 -6.78 -15.48
N ASN A 169 -20.60 -7.89 -15.93
CA ASN A 169 -21.56 -8.64 -15.11
C ASN A 169 -20.94 -9.11 -13.79
N ALA A 170 -19.71 -9.63 -13.84
CA ALA A 170 -18.98 -10.02 -12.64
C ALA A 170 -18.67 -8.83 -11.72
N ILE A 171 -18.29 -7.66 -12.27
CA ILE A 171 -18.06 -6.45 -11.47
C ILE A 171 -19.36 -5.98 -10.79
N ASN A 172 -20.49 -6.00 -11.50
CA ASN A 172 -21.80 -5.62 -10.96
C ASN A 172 -22.21 -6.49 -9.76
N LEU A 173 -21.77 -7.75 -9.72
CA LEU A 173 -21.96 -8.65 -8.58
C LEU A 173 -20.92 -8.44 -7.48
N ALA A 174 -19.65 -8.21 -7.86
CA ALA A 174 -18.55 -8.07 -6.91
C ALA A 174 -18.57 -6.75 -6.14
N LEU A 175 -19.10 -5.67 -6.73
CA LEU A 175 -19.07 -4.34 -6.12
C LEU A 175 -19.94 -4.25 -4.84
N PRO A 176 -21.22 -4.68 -4.82
CA PRO A 176 -22.01 -4.72 -3.59
C PRO A 176 -21.39 -5.64 -2.53
N GLN A 177 -20.85 -6.79 -2.95
CA GLN A 177 -20.17 -7.72 -2.03
C GLN A 177 -18.95 -7.05 -1.38
N SER A 178 -18.13 -6.36 -2.17
CA SER A 178 -16.96 -5.64 -1.67
C SER A 178 -17.35 -4.55 -0.65
N MET A 179 -18.49 -3.87 -0.85
CA MET A 179 -18.98 -2.89 0.13
C MET A 179 -19.42 -3.55 1.44
N GLN A 180 -20.03 -4.74 1.37
CA GLN A 180 -20.42 -5.51 2.55
C GLN A 180 -19.20 -6.04 3.32
N ASP A 181 -18.18 -6.51 2.60
CA ASP A 181 -16.92 -7.00 3.18
C ASP A 181 -16.20 -5.85 3.93
N ILE A 182 -16.13 -4.67 3.31
CA ILE A 182 -15.60 -3.44 3.94
C ILE A 182 -16.37 -3.11 5.23
N ALA A 183 -17.70 -3.04 5.17
CA ALA A 183 -18.51 -2.72 6.35
C ALA A 183 -18.28 -3.71 7.51
N THR A 184 -18.09 -5.00 7.19
CA THR A 184 -17.79 -6.04 8.19
C THR A 184 -16.40 -5.86 8.80
N LEU A 185 -15.41 -5.48 7.99
CA LEU A 185 -14.05 -5.19 8.46
C LEU A 185 -14.02 -3.92 9.33
N GLU A 186 -14.79 -2.89 8.98
CA GLU A 186 -14.95 -1.67 9.77
C GLU A 186 -15.57 -1.96 11.13
N GLU A 187 -16.66 -2.75 11.18
CA GLU A 187 -17.27 -3.17 12.45
C GLU A 187 -16.27 -3.93 13.34
N LYS A 188 -15.49 -4.84 12.74
CA LYS A 188 -14.47 -5.58 13.47
C LYS A 188 -13.36 -4.67 13.98
N ARG A 189 -12.89 -3.71 13.19
CA ARG A 189 -11.91 -2.70 13.61
C ARG A 189 -12.44 -1.92 14.81
N ASP A 190 -13.68 -1.44 14.75
CA ASP A 190 -14.29 -0.64 15.81
C ASP A 190 -14.50 -1.45 17.11
N SER A 191 -14.82 -2.74 16.98
CA SER A 191 -14.87 -3.68 18.12
C SER A 191 -13.48 -3.86 18.75
N LEU A 192 -12.45 -4.08 17.93
CA LEU A 192 -11.07 -4.23 18.41
C LEU A 192 -10.57 -2.95 19.08
N ASP A 193 -10.94 -1.78 18.57
CA ASP A 193 -10.63 -0.49 19.20
C ASP A 193 -11.20 -0.39 20.60
N SER A 194 -12.49 -0.75 20.75
CA SER A 194 -13.14 -0.76 22.05
C SER A 194 -12.49 -1.75 23.04
N GLU A 195 -12.07 -2.92 22.57
CA GLU A 195 -11.35 -3.91 23.39
C GLU A 195 -9.95 -3.43 23.80
N ILE A 196 -9.22 -2.79 22.87
CA ILE A 196 -7.89 -2.22 23.12
C ILE A 196 -7.99 -1.12 24.17
N ASP A 197 -8.92 -0.18 24.03
CA ASP A 197 -9.13 0.92 24.98
C ASP A 197 -9.44 0.41 26.41
N LEU A 198 -10.25 -0.66 26.50
CA LEU A 198 -10.55 -1.30 27.78
C LEU A 198 -9.29 -1.95 28.38
N LEU A 199 -8.52 -2.70 27.58
CA LEU A 199 -7.30 -3.36 28.05
C LEU A 199 -6.22 -2.36 28.46
N GLU A 200 -6.06 -1.25 27.73
CA GLU A 200 -5.17 -0.15 28.12
C GLU A 200 -5.58 0.46 29.47
N THR A 201 -6.88 0.66 29.68
CA THR A 201 -7.44 1.12 30.96
C THR A 201 -7.15 0.12 32.08
N LEU A 202 -7.33 -1.18 31.84
CA LEU A 202 -7.04 -2.24 32.82
C LEU A 202 -5.55 -2.33 33.16
N VAL A 203 -4.67 -2.23 32.16
CA VAL A 203 -3.21 -2.19 32.38
C VAL A 203 -2.83 -0.96 33.22
N SER A 204 -3.40 0.20 32.91
CA SER A 204 -3.18 1.45 33.68
C SER A 204 -3.67 1.33 35.12
N TYR A 205 -4.81 0.67 35.35
CA TYR A 205 -5.30 0.38 36.69
C TYR A 205 -4.34 -0.54 37.46
N GLN A 206 -3.89 -1.64 36.83
CA GLN A 206 -2.94 -2.57 37.45
C GLN A 206 -1.57 -1.93 37.71
N ASP A 207 -1.12 -0.98 36.88
CA ASP A 207 0.09 -0.19 37.14
C ASP A 207 -0.04 0.67 38.40
N LYS A 208 -1.24 1.15 38.74
CA LYS A 208 -1.51 1.88 39.99
C LYS A 208 -1.55 0.94 41.19
N GLU A 209 -2.21 -0.22 41.08
CA GLU A 209 -2.23 -1.25 42.13
C GLU A 209 -0.84 -1.83 42.40
N LEU A 210 0.02 -1.91 41.38
CA LEU A 210 1.39 -2.37 41.56
C LEU A 210 2.18 -1.40 42.43
N LYS A 211 2.01 -0.09 42.21
CA LYS A 211 2.65 0.95 43.01
C LYS A 211 2.14 0.95 44.46
N SER A 212 0.85 0.72 44.68
CA SER A 212 0.29 0.62 46.04
C SER A 212 0.82 -0.62 46.76
N ALA A 213 0.91 -1.76 46.08
CA ALA A 213 1.50 -3.00 46.61
C ALA A 213 2.96 -2.84 47.01
N GLU A 214 3.73 -2.10 46.21
CA GLU A 214 5.14 -1.78 46.48
C GLU A 214 5.29 -0.87 47.70
N ALA A 215 4.46 0.16 47.83
CA ALA A 215 4.46 1.04 49.00
C ALA A 215 4.04 0.32 50.29
N ALA A 216 3.19 -0.70 50.18
CA ALA A 216 2.74 -1.52 51.31
C ALA A 216 3.69 -2.69 51.65
N GLU A 217 4.79 -2.86 50.91
CA GLU A 217 5.77 -3.96 51.06
C GLU A 217 5.13 -5.37 51.06
N SER A 218 3.97 -5.53 50.41
CA SER A 218 3.23 -6.80 50.39
C SER A 218 3.64 -7.67 49.20
N LYS A 219 4.45 -8.71 49.46
CA LYS A 219 4.94 -9.63 48.42
C LYS A 219 3.80 -10.36 47.70
N ALA A 220 2.86 -10.96 48.44
CA ALA A 220 1.78 -11.76 47.86
C ALA A 220 0.86 -10.92 46.96
N PHE A 221 0.54 -9.69 47.37
CA PHE A 221 -0.29 -8.79 46.57
C PHE A 221 0.47 -8.30 45.32
N LYS A 222 1.76 -7.99 45.45
CA LYS A 222 2.62 -7.62 44.33
C LYS A 222 2.69 -8.72 43.27
N ASP A 223 2.86 -9.98 43.68
CA ASP A 223 2.95 -11.12 42.76
C ASP A 223 1.62 -11.32 42.01
N LEU A 224 0.48 -11.20 42.70
CA LEU A 224 -0.86 -11.26 42.10
C LEU A 224 -1.09 -10.16 41.05
N VAL A 225 -0.79 -8.91 41.39
CA VAL A 225 -0.96 -7.75 40.47
C VAL A 225 -0.05 -7.89 39.25
N LYS A 226 1.20 -8.32 39.45
CA LYS A 226 2.12 -8.58 38.33
C LYS A 226 1.58 -9.64 37.38
N GLN A 227 1.00 -10.72 37.90
CA GLN A 227 0.40 -11.77 37.11
C GLN A 227 -0.77 -11.22 36.27
N GLN A 228 -1.74 -10.55 36.90
CA GLN A 228 -2.89 -9.97 36.18
C GLN A 228 -2.46 -8.96 35.12
N ARG A 229 -1.53 -8.06 35.47
CA ARG A 229 -0.95 -7.10 34.53
C ARG A 229 -0.29 -7.77 33.33
N SER A 230 0.43 -8.87 33.56
CA SER A 230 1.08 -9.60 32.47
C SER A 230 0.07 -10.22 31.52
N THR A 231 -1.05 -10.73 32.04
CA THR A 231 -2.18 -11.24 31.24
C THR A 231 -2.77 -10.13 30.38
N TYR A 232 -3.19 -9.01 30.98
CA TYR A 232 -3.78 -7.91 30.19
C TYR A 232 -2.82 -7.33 29.14
N LYS A 233 -1.51 -7.29 29.42
CA LYS A 233 -0.53 -6.88 28.41
C LYS A 233 -0.39 -7.86 27.26
N SER A 234 -0.47 -9.15 27.54
CA SER A 234 -0.47 -10.19 26.50
C SER A 234 -1.70 -10.05 25.60
N ASP A 235 -2.88 -9.90 26.21
CA ASP A 235 -4.15 -9.75 25.47
C ASP A 235 -4.15 -8.46 24.65
N LEU A 236 -3.67 -7.35 25.23
CA LEU A 236 -3.51 -6.07 24.53
C LEU A 236 -2.64 -6.21 23.27
N SER A 237 -1.48 -6.86 23.40
CA SER A 237 -0.60 -7.10 22.25
C SER A 237 -1.26 -7.99 21.19
N SER A 238 -2.08 -8.97 21.59
CA SER A 238 -2.83 -9.82 20.65
C SER A 238 -3.85 -8.99 19.88
N ARG A 239 -4.66 -8.18 20.57
CA ARG A 239 -5.68 -7.34 19.94
C ARG A 239 -5.08 -6.28 19.03
N GLN A 240 -3.97 -5.66 19.42
CA GLN A 240 -3.24 -4.73 18.56
C GLN A 240 -2.76 -5.41 17.27
N SER A 241 -2.26 -6.64 17.35
CA SER A 241 -1.86 -7.40 16.15
C SER A 241 -3.06 -7.77 15.26
N GLU A 242 -4.19 -8.13 15.86
CA GLU A 242 -5.43 -8.43 15.13
C GLU A 242 -6.01 -7.19 14.46
N LYS A 243 -5.96 -6.03 15.13
CA LYS A 243 -6.37 -4.73 14.57
C LYS A 243 -5.50 -4.36 13.38
N TRP A 244 -4.18 -4.40 13.53
CA TRP A 244 -3.24 -4.10 12.45
C TRP A 244 -3.52 -4.95 11.20
N LYS A 245 -3.79 -6.25 11.39
CA LYS A 245 -4.17 -7.13 10.28
C LYS A 245 -5.50 -6.73 9.66
N THR A 246 -6.52 -6.44 10.48
CA THR A 246 -7.85 -6.03 10.01
C THR A 246 -7.79 -4.71 9.23
N GLU A 247 -6.97 -3.76 9.66
CA GLU A 247 -6.73 -2.49 8.94
C GLU A 247 -6.02 -2.72 7.60
N SER A 248 -5.07 -3.65 7.54
CA SER A 248 -4.42 -4.05 6.29
C SER A 248 -5.41 -4.70 5.31
N ASP A 249 -6.26 -5.59 5.81
CA ASP A 249 -7.30 -6.26 5.01
C ASP A 249 -8.33 -5.23 4.51
N LEU A 250 -8.67 -4.21 5.32
CA LEU A 250 -9.56 -3.12 4.96
C LEU A 250 -8.99 -2.25 3.83
N ASP A 251 -7.71 -1.83 3.91
CA ASP A 251 -7.04 -1.06 2.85
C ASP A 251 -6.99 -1.85 1.52
N GLU A 252 -6.76 -3.16 1.55
CA GLU A 252 -6.81 -4.01 0.36
C GLU A 252 -8.24 -4.07 -0.22
N ALA A 253 -9.26 -4.24 0.63
CA ALA A 253 -10.65 -4.29 0.20
C ALA A 253 -11.13 -2.95 -0.41
N GLU A 254 -10.72 -1.82 0.17
CA GLU A 254 -11.02 -0.48 -0.36
C GLU A 254 -10.39 -0.26 -1.73
N LYS A 255 -9.11 -0.61 -1.90
CA LYS A 255 -8.42 -0.56 -3.20
C LYS A 255 -9.11 -1.42 -4.25
N LYS A 256 -9.55 -2.62 -3.86
CA LYS A 256 -10.32 -3.50 -4.75
C LYS A 256 -11.64 -2.85 -5.16
N ARG A 257 -12.39 -2.28 -4.21
CA ARG A 257 -13.65 -1.56 -4.48
C ARG A 257 -13.44 -0.40 -5.45
N GLU A 258 -12.43 0.43 -5.22
CA GLU A 258 -12.11 1.56 -6.10
C GLU A 258 -11.77 1.08 -7.51
N ASN A 259 -10.98 0.02 -7.64
CA ASN A 259 -10.65 -0.53 -8.96
C ASN A 259 -11.88 -1.10 -9.67
N LEU A 260 -12.75 -1.83 -8.95
CA LEU A 260 -14.02 -2.32 -9.49
C LEU A 260 -14.88 -1.17 -10.03
N GLN A 261 -15.03 -0.09 -9.27
CA GLN A 261 -15.79 1.10 -9.71
C GLN A 261 -15.18 1.75 -10.94
N LYS A 262 -13.86 1.90 -10.97
CA LYS A 262 -13.14 2.48 -12.10
C LYS A 262 -13.34 1.65 -13.36
N MET A 263 -13.19 0.34 -13.27
CA MET A 263 -13.33 -0.58 -14.40
C MET A 263 -14.78 -0.66 -14.89
N GLN A 264 -15.75 -0.66 -13.99
CA GLN A 264 -17.16 -0.55 -14.33
C GLN A 264 -17.43 0.69 -15.17
N GLN A 265 -17.04 1.87 -14.68
CA GLN A 265 -17.28 3.14 -15.37
C GLN A 265 -16.59 3.20 -16.73
N GLN A 266 -15.33 2.78 -16.80
CA GLN A 266 -14.55 2.85 -18.03
C GLN A 266 -15.13 1.94 -19.13
N TRP A 267 -15.44 0.69 -18.80
CA TRP A 267 -15.81 -0.31 -19.80
C TRP A 267 -17.32 -0.41 -20.05
N GLN A 268 -18.16 0.11 -19.16
CA GLN A 268 -19.60 0.24 -19.43
C GLN A 268 -19.86 1.19 -20.60
N ILE A 269 -19.12 2.30 -20.69
CA ILE A 269 -19.25 3.27 -21.79
C ILE A 269 -18.92 2.62 -23.15
N GLU A 270 -17.86 1.80 -23.19
CA GLU A 270 -17.41 1.11 -24.42
C GLU A 270 -18.40 0.02 -24.87
N LEU A 271 -19.06 -0.65 -23.92
CA LEU A 271 -20.07 -1.67 -24.25
C LEU A 271 -21.36 -1.05 -24.82
N ASP A 272 -21.66 0.18 -24.39
CA ASP A 272 -22.88 0.91 -24.78
C ASP A 272 -22.70 1.72 -26.09
N SER A 273 -21.46 1.86 -26.60
CA SER A 273 -21.10 2.58 -27.83
C SER A 273 -21.08 1.70 -29.08
#